data_AF-A0A1X1Y0P3-F1
#
_entry.id   AF-A0A1X1Y0P3-F1
#
_cell.length_a   1.000
_cell.length_b   1.000
_cell.length_c   1.000
_cell.angle_alpha   90.00
_cell.angle_beta   90.00
_cell.angle_gamma   90.00
#
_symmetry.space_group_name_H-M   'P 1'
#
loop_
_entity.id
_entity.type
_entity.pdbx_description
1 polymer ?
#
loop_
_entity_poly.entity_id
_entity_poly.type
_entity_poly.pdbx_seq_one_letter_code
_entity_poly.pdbx_strand_id
1 'polypeptide(L)'
;MRDAFIAAKQQANDLQTKSIVLGYNVVRTFGIEGGTNNPPETTFRVWRFDEKQRADADDVPSCSSVAEVEAHLKRLAALPRWCLDLVGNSTVRVVTESDGVFTIITDTRTGQEFVVATANLEALTVLPIHAEEPPTVGDWRLYEPGE
;
A
#
# COMPACT_ATOMS: atom_id res chain seq x y z
N MET A 1 7.71 -26.68 3.75
CA MET A 1 6.87 -25.83 2.87
C MET A 1 5.92 -24.95 3.67
N ARG A 2 5.06 -25.51 4.55
CA ARG A 2 4.17 -24.74 5.46
C ARG A 2 4.91 -23.68 6.29
N ASP A 3 6.07 -24.01 6.84
CA ASP A 3 6.85 -23.06 7.67
C ASP A 3 7.42 -21.89 6.86
N ALA A 4 7.83 -22.14 5.60
CA ALA A 4 8.29 -21.08 4.70
C ALA A 4 7.14 -20.12 4.34
N PHE A 5 5.93 -20.64 4.13
CA PHE A 5 4.73 -19.81 3.93
C PHE A 5 4.38 -18.97 5.16
N ILE A 6 4.51 -19.53 6.37
CA ILE A 6 4.26 -18.81 7.63
C ILE A 6 5.31 -17.71 7.83
N ALA A 7 6.59 -18.01 7.61
CA ALA A 7 7.67 -17.03 7.73
C ALA A 7 7.52 -15.89 6.72
N ALA A 8 7.23 -16.19 5.45
CA ALA A 8 6.99 -15.19 4.41
C ALA A 8 5.75 -14.32 4.71
N LYS A 9 4.69 -14.90 5.29
CA LYS A 9 3.51 -14.16 5.74
C LYS A 9 3.86 -13.19 6.87
N GLN A 10 4.64 -13.64 7.85
CA GLN A 10 5.07 -12.77 8.95
C GLN A 10 5.93 -11.62 8.45
N GLN A 11 6.91 -11.89 7.58
CA GLN A 11 7.76 -10.86 6.98
C GLN A 11 6.94 -9.82 6.19
N ALA A 12 5.94 -10.26 5.42
CA ALA A 12 5.05 -9.34 4.71
C ALA A 12 4.24 -8.46 5.67
N ASN A 13 3.75 -9.02 6.79
CA ASN A 13 3.03 -8.25 7.80
C ASN A 13 3.94 -7.21 8.47
N ASP A 14 5.18 -7.58 8.81
CA ASP A 14 6.15 -6.67 9.44
C ASP A 14 6.52 -5.53 8.47
N LEU A 15 6.64 -5.84 7.17
CA LEU A 15 6.86 -4.84 6.12
C LEU A 15 5.63 -3.95 5.91
N GLN A 16 4.42 -4.51 5.99
CA GLN A 16 3.18 -3.75 5.88
C GLN A 16 3.10 -2.68 6.97
N THR A 17 3.46 -2.97 8.22
CA THR A 17 3.49 -1.97 9.29
C THR A 17 4.42 -0.80 8.96
N LYS A 18 5.55 -1.06 8.31
CA LYS A 18 6.51 -0.02 7.89
C LYS A 18 6.04 0.75 6.66
N SER A 19 5.32 0.10 5.74
CA SER A 19 4.86 0.74 4.50
C SER A 19 3.62 1.60 4.71
N ILE A 20 2.76 1.25 5.66
CA ILE A 20 1.47 1.91 5.92
C ILE A 20 1.66 3.39 6.27
N VAL A 21 2.67 3.69 7.09
CA VAL A 21 3.01 5.06 7.52
C VAL A 21 3.58 5.90 6.39
N LEU A 22 4.02 5.25 5.31
CA LEU A 22 4.50 5.90 4.10
C LEU A 22 3.41 6.05 3.04
N GLY A 23 2.25 5.41 3.20
CA GLY A 23 1.16 5.41 2.22
C GLY A 23 1.19 4.27 1.20
N TYR A 24 1.80 3.15 1.57
CA TYR A 24 2.02 2.01 0.68
C TYR A 24 1.57 0.68 1.28
N ASN A 25 1.15 -0.24 0.41
CA ASN A 25 0.89 -1.64 0.69
C ASN A 25 2.06 -2.51 0.20
N VAL A 26 2.39 -3.55 0.96
CA VAL A 26 3.31 -4.61 0.54
C VAL A 26 2.52 -5.88 0.28
N VAL A 27 2.43 -6.27 -0.99
CA VAL A 27 1.73 -7.48 -1.42
C VAL A 27 2.75 -8.55 -1.78
N ARG A 28 2.65 -9.70 -1.14
CA ARG A 28 3.49 -10.87 -1.49
C ARG A 28 2.86 -11.65 -2.64
N THR A 29 3.69 -12.07 -3.58
CA THR A 29 3.33 -12.97 -4.68
C THR A 29 4.23 -14.21 -4.63
N PHE A 30 3.66 -15.37 -4.92
CA PHE A 30 4.41 -16.63 -4.99
C PHE A 30 4.54 -17.06 -6.45
N GLY A 31 5.78 -17.18 -6.93
CA GLY A 31 6.09 -17.85 -8.18
C GLY A 31 6.18 -19.36 -7.94
N ILE A 32 5.37 -20.14 -8.66
CA ILE A 32 5.58 -21.58 -8.78
C ILE A 32 6.21 -21.81 -10.14
N GLU A 33 7.54 -21.85 -10.22
CA GLU A 33 8.17 -22.37 -11.43
C GLU A 33 7.81 -23.86 -11.58
N GLY A 34 7.43 -24.25 -12.80
CA GLY A 34 7.03 -25.61 -13.15
C GLY A 34 8.20 -26.59 -13.01
N GLY A 35 8.41 -27.10 -11.80
CA GLY A 35 9.38 -28.13 -11.47
C GLY A 35 9.22 -28.54 -10.00
N THR A 36 8.91 -29.81 -9.74
CA THR A 36 8.43 -30.32 -8.44
C THR A 36 9.38 -30.18 -7.25
N ASN A 37 10.58 -29.58 -7.40
CA ASN A 37 11.62 -29.57 -6.38
C ASN A 37 12.18 -28.19 -5.99
N ASN A 38 11.77 -27.09 -6.62
CA ASN A 38 12.24 -25.77 -6.20
C ASN A 38 11.29 -25.18 -5.14
N PRO A 39 11.82 -24.59 -4.06
CA PRO A 39 10.99 -23.85 -3.12
C PRO A 39 10.31 -22.68 -3.86
N PRO A 40 9.05 -22.34 -3.51
CA PRO A 40 8.35 -21.24 -4.16
C PRO A 40 9.12 -19.94 -3.98
N GLU A 41 9.37 -19.23 -5.08
CA GLU A 41 9.99 -17.91 -5.02
C GLU A 41 8.97 -16.92 -4.47
N THR A 42 9.36 -16.17 -3.44
CA THR A 42 8.53 -15.13 -2.85
C THR A 42 9.01 -13.79 -3.37
N THR A 43 8.11 -13.05 -4.02
CA THR A 43 8.34 -11.67 -4.46
C THR A 43 7.39 -10.74 -3.71
N PHE A 44 7.80 -9.48 -3.58
CA PHE A 44 7.05 -8.44 -2.89
C PHE A 44 6.81 -7.28 -3.85
N ARG A 45 5.56 -6.86 -3.98
CA ARG A 45 5.17 -5.67 -4.75
C ARG A 45 4.76 -4.56 -3.79
N VAL A 46 5.30 -3.36 -4.00
CA VAL A 46 5.02 -2.20 -3.15
C VAL A 46 4.11 -1.24 -3.91
N TRP A 47 2.87 -1.11 -3.46
CA TRP A 47 1.80 -0.35 -4.12
C TRP A 47 1.46 0.90 -3.34
N ARG A 48 1.29 2.04 -4.02
CA ARG A 48 0.77 3.23 -3.35
C ARG A 48 -0.72 3.04 -3.06
N PHE A 49 -1.26 3.68 -2.02
CA PHE A 49 -2.65 3.47 -1.61
C PHE A 49 -3.71 3.95 -2.62
N ASP A 50 -3.39 4.98 -3.39
CA ASP A 50 -4.26 5.51 -4.44
C ASP A 50 -4.18 4.69 -5.74
N GLU A 51 -3.28 3.71 -5.81
CA GLU A 51 -3.11 2.86 -6.99
C GLU A 51 -3.95 1.59 -6.88
N LYS A 52 -4.62 1.25 -7.98
CA LYS A 52 -5.31 -0.02 -8.10
C LYS A 52 -4.29 -1.15 -8.28
N GLN A 53 -4.31 -2.13 -7.38
CA GLN A 53 -3.50 -3.33 -7.52
C GLN A 53 -3.90 -4.11 -8.78
N ARG A 54 -2.92 -4.44 -9.62
CA ARG A 54 -3.08 -5.19 -10.87
C ARG A 54 -2.07 -6.32 -10.94
N ALA A 55 -2.48 -7.49 -11.45
CA ALA A 55 -1.61 -8.65 -11.54
C ALA A 55 -0.49 -8.48 -12.57
N ASP A 56 -0.74 -7.70 -13.62
CA ASP A 56 0.11 -7.46 -14.79
C ASP A 56 0.86 -6.11 -14.74
N ALA A 57 1.01 -5.53 -13.54
CA ALA A 57 1.71 -4.26 -13.39
C ALA A 57 3.24 -4.44 -13.43
N ASP A 58 3.82 -4.27 -14.61
CA ASP A 58 5.28 -4.25 -14.80
C ASP A 58 5.91 -2.90 -14.40
N ASP A 59 5.07 -1.88 -14.18
CA ASP A 59 5.44 -0.54 -13.73
C ASP A 59 5.65 -0.43 -12.21
N VAL A 60 5.27 -1.47 -11.45
CA VAL A 60 5.36 -1.47 -9.98
C VAL A 60 6.64 -2.17 -9.51
N PRO A 61 7.36 -1.59 -8.53
CA PRO A 61 8.56 -2.22 -7.97
C PRO A 61 8.29 -3.64 -7.47
N SER A 62 8.99 -4.60 -8.08
CA SER A 62 9.02 -6.00 -7.66
C SER A 62 10.34 -6.29 -6.95
N CYS A 63 10.26 -6.60 -5.66
CA CYS A 63 11.40 -6.89 -4.81
C CYS A 63 11.49 -8.40 -4.57
N SER A 64 12.68 -8.96 -4.70
CA SER A 64 12.98 -10.38 -4.46
C SER A 64 13.23 -10.70 -2.98
N SER A 65 13.42 -9.69 -2.14
CA SER A 65 13.78 -9.87 -0.74
C SER A 65 13.25 -8.76 0.18
N VAL A 66 13.17 -9.06 1.47
CA VAL A 66 12.84 -8.09 2.52
C VAL A 66 13.79 -6.88 2.51
N ALA A 67 15.09 -7.12 2.32
CA ALA A 67 16.10 -6.06 2.31
C ALA A 67 15.89 -5.07 1.15
N GLU A 68 15.46 -5.56 -0.03
CA GLU A 68 15.10 -4.71 -1.16
C GLU A 68 13.86 -3.87 -0.88
N VAL A 69 12.84 -4.45 -0.24
CA VAL A 69 11.66 -3.70 0.19
C VAL A 69 12.05 -2.61 1.19
N GLU A 70 12.86 -2.92 2.21
CA GLU A 70 13.30 -1.94 3.19
C GLU A 70 14.13 -0.81 2.56
N ALA A 71 15.04 -1.14 1.63
CA ALA A 71 15.80 -0.15 0.89
C ALA A 71 14.87 0.74 0.03
N HIS A 72 13.81 0.18 -0.55
CA HIS A 72 12.81 0.94 -1.29
C HIS A 72 11.97 1.85 -0.38
N LEU A 73 11.45 1.33 0.73
CA LEU A 73 10.71 2.12 1.73
C LEU A 73 11.57 3.27 2.29
N LYS A 74 12.87 3.04 2.51
CA LYS A 74 13.80 4.09 2.93
C LYS A 74 13.92 5.21 1.89
N ARG A 75 13.91 4.88 0.59
CA ARG A 75 13.90 5.90 -0.47
C ARG A 75 12.59 6.68 -0.49
N LEU A 76 11.46 5.99 -0.36
CA LEU A 76 10.14 6.62 -0.30
C LEU A 76 10.01 7.57 0.89
N ALA A 77 10.55 7.20 2.06
CA ALA A 77 10.54 8.06 3.25
C ALA A 77 11.30 9.39 3.09
N ALA A 78 12.15 9.53 2.06
CA ALA A 78 12.85 10.78 1.76
C ALA A 78 12.04 11.72 0.84
N LEU A 79 10.91 11.27 0.32
CA LEU A 79 10.05 12.05 -0.57
C LEU A 79 9.13 12.99 0.21
N PRO A 80 8.58 14.03 -0.45
CA PRO A 80 7.53 14.85 0.13
C PRO A 80 6.36 14.01 0.63
N ARG A 81 5.82 14.37 1.79
CA ARG A 81 4.66 13.71 2.38
C ARG A 81 3.40 14.49 2.01
N TRP A 82 2.47 13.84 1.33
CA TRP A 82 1.13 14.33 1.03
C TRP A 82 0.13 13.73 2.01
N CYS A 83 -0.87 14.52 2.40
CA CYS A 83 -1.85 14.16 3.42
C CYS A 83 -3.27 14.39 2.89
N LEU A 84 -4.14 13.41 3.12
CA LEU A 84 -5.57 13.51 2.87
C LEU A 84 -6.33 13.37 4.20
N ASP A 85 -7.14 14.37 4.52
CA ASP A 85 -7.97 14.38 5.72
C ASP A 85 -9.07 13.31 5.60
N LEU A 86 -9.12 12.38 6.57
CA LEU A 86 -10.15 11.33 6.61
C LEU A 86 -11.35 11.75 7.47
N VAL A 87 -11.12 12.56 8.50
CA VAL A 87 -12.16 12.98 9.45
C VAL A 87 -12.97 14.13 8.88
N GLY A 88 -14.31 13.98 8.86
CA GLY A 88 -15.22 15.01 8.36
C GLY A 88 -15.18 15.17 6.83
N ASN A 89 -14.41 14.34 6.14
CA ASN A 89 -14.36 14.31 4.68
C ASN A 89 -15.57 13.53 4.14
N SER A 90 -16.52 14.27 3.57
CA SER A 90 -17.76 13.72 3.02
C SER A 90 -17.56 12.79 1.82
N THR A 91 -16.34 12.75 1.26
CA THR A 91 -16.00 11.91 0.13
C THR A 91 -15.47 10.53 0.53
N VAL A 92 -15.34 10.29 1.83
CA VAL A 92 -14.89 9.02 2.40
C VAL A 92 -16.10 8.19 2.80
N ARG A 93 -16.17 6.96 2.30
CA ARG A 93 -17.20 5.98 2.68
C ARG A 93 -16.58 4.64 3.04
N VAL A 94 -17.15 3.97 4.05
CA VAL A 94 -16.75 2.61 4.42
C VAL A 94 -17.74 1.64 3.79
N VAL A 95 -17.22 0.62 3.09
CA VAL A 95 -17.98 -0.47 2.49
C VAL A 95 -17.53 -1.80 3.08
N THR A 96 -18.46 -2.73 3.23
CA THR A 96 -18.16 -4.12 3.61
C THR A 96 -18.45 -5.01 2.42
N GLU A 97 -17.43 -5.75 1.99
CA GLU A 97 -17.50 -6.72 0.89
C GLU A 97 -17.19 -8.12 1.41
N SER A 98 -17.30 -9.14 0.55
CA SER A 98 -16.98 -10.53 0.93
C SER A 98 -15.53 -10.69 1.43
N ASP A 99 -14.64 -9.84 0.93
CA ASP A 99 -13.20 -9.97 1.11
C ASP A 99 -12.66 -9.07 2.24
N GLY A 100 -13.53 -8.26 2.86
CA GLY A 100 -13.18 -7.42 4.00
C GLY A 100 -13.94 -6.09 4.06
N VAL A 101 -13.45 -5.22 4.94
CA VAL A 101 -13.95 -3.85 5.11
C VAL A 101 -12.97 -2.89 4.43
N PHE A 102 -13.51 -2.06 3.54
CA PHE A 102 -12.73 -1.13 2.73
C PHE A 102 -13.24 0.29 2.89
N THR A 103 -12.32 1.24 2.85
CA THR A 103 -12.59 2.66 2.80
C THR A 103 -12.39 3.12 1.36
N ILE A 104 -13.46 3.64 0.75
CA ILE A 104 -13.44 4.25 -0.58
C ILE A 104 -13.35 5.76 -0.42
N ILE A 105 -12.43 6.37 -1.14
CA ILE A 105 -12.23 7.81 -1.19
C ILE A 105 -12.55 8.26 -2.60
N THR A 106 -13.54 9.15 -2.73
CA THR A 106 -13.97 9.71 -4.02
C THR A 106 -13.44 11.13 -4.16
N ASP A 107 -12.84 11.47 -5.30
CA ASP A 107 -12.60 12.86 -5.67
C ASP A 107 -13.91 13.45 -6.22
N THR A 108 -14.50 14.43 -5.53
CA THR A 108 -15.77 15.05 -5.96
C THR A 108 -15.65 15.90 -7.22
N ARG A 109 -14.43 16.35 -7.59
CA ARG A 109 -14.19 17.15 -8.78
C ARG A 109 -14.13 16.28 -10.04
N THR A 110 -13.56 15.08 -9.93
CA THR A 110 -13.35 14.17 -11.08
C THR A 110 -14.29 12.96 -11.07
N GLY A 111 -14.89 12.63 -9.94
CA GLY A 111 -15.67 11.41 -9.72
C GLY A 111 -14.80 10.15 -9.63
N GLN A 112 -13.47 10.26 -9.66
CA GLN A 112 -12.56 9.12 -9.55
C GLN A 112 -12.47 8.64 -8.11
N GLU A 113 -12.16 7.36 -7.92
CA GLU A 113 -12.12 6.75 -6.60
C GLU A 113 -10.88 5.87 -6.44
N PHE A 114 -10.39 5.78 -5.20
CA PHE A 114 -9.45 4.74 -4.80
C PHE A 114 -9.91 4.07 -3.51
N VAL A 115 -9.39 2.87 -3.28
CA VAL A 115 -9.87 1.96 -2.23
C VAL A 115 -8.70 1.52 -1.35
N VAL A 116 -8.88 1.64 -0.04
CA VAL A 116 -7.90 1.23 0.95
C VAL A 116 -8.57 0.28 1.94
N ALA A 117 -7.91 -0.79 2.38
CA ALA A 117 -8.45 -1.63 3.43
C ALA A 117 -8.64 -0.80 4.71
N THR A 118 -9.82 -0.84 5.32
CA THR A 118 -10.13 0.00 6.49
C THR A 118 -9.22 -0.31 7.68
N ALA A 119 -8.81 -1.57 7.85
CA ALA A 119 -7.84 -1.98 8.87
C ALA A 119 -6.50 -1.22 8.76
N ASN A 120 -6.13 -0.75 7.56
CA ASN A 120 -4.92 0.05 7.35
C ASN A 120 -5.07 1.50 7.84
N LEU A 121 -6.30 1.94 8.08
CA LEU A 121 -6.66 3.32 8.45
C LEU A 121 -7.17 3.44 9.89
N GLU A 122 -7.40 2.34 10.61
CA GLU A 122 -8.06 2.35 11.94
C GLU A 122 -7.37 3.24 12.99
N ALA A 123 -6.08 3.53 12.81
CA ALA A 123 -5.32 4.41 13.70
C ALA A 123 -5.01 5.81 13.09
N LEU A 124 -5.55 6.11 11.91
CA LEU A 124 -5.20 7.30 11.13
C LEU A 124 -6.37 8.26 11.02
N THR A 125 -6.15 9.52 11.40
CA THR A 125 -7.07 10.63 11.12
C THR A 125 -6.77 11.29 9.76
N VAL A 126 -5.57 11.03 9.24
CA VAL A 126 -5.04 11.55 7.98
C VAL A 126 -4.36 10.40 7.27
N LEU A 127 -4.62 10.24 5.97
CA LEU A 127 -3.92 9.29 5.12
C LEU A 127 -2.65 9.92 4.58
N PRO A 128 -1.44 9.44 4.95
CA PRO A 128 -0.20 9.95 4.39
C PRO A 128 0.20 9.18 3.13
N ILE A 129 0.83 9.86 2.16
CA ILE A 129 1.51 9.27 1.02
C ILE A 129 2.83 10.01 0.79
N HIS A 130 3.96 9.30 0.78
CA HIS A 130 5.26 9.88 0.42
C HIS A 130 5.50 9.73 -1.09
N ALA A 131 5.48 10.83 -1.83
CA ALA A 131 5.61 10.82 -3.29
C ALA A 131 6.18 12.15 -3.80
N GLU A 132 6.86 12.12 -4.94
CA GLU A 132 7.39 13.33 -5.59
C GLU A 132 6.28 14.30 -5.97
N GLU A 133 5.18 13.77 -6.52
CA GLU A 133 4.00 14.52 -6.93
C GLU A 133 2.78 14.12 -6.09
N PRO A 134 1.81 15.02 -5.90
CA PRO A 134 0.58 14.67 -5.21
C PRO A 134 -0.16 13.56 -5.97
N PRO A 135 -0.84 12.65 -5.25
CA PRO A 135 -1.78 11.75 -5.90
C PRO A 135 -2.88 12.52 -6.64
N THR A 136 -3.35 11.96 -7.76
CA THR A 136 -4.28 12.64 -8.67
C THR A 136 -5.74 12.58 -8.22
N VAL A 137 -6.08 11.60 -7.38
CA VAL A 137 -7.43 11.35 -6.86
C VAL A 137 -7.48 11.66 -5.38
N GLY A 138 -8.32 12.62 -5.00
CA GLY A 138 -8.48 13.09 -3.62
C GLY A 138 -7.86 14.47 -3.42
N ASP A 139 -8.34 15.20 -2.43
CA ASP A 139 -7.88 16.56 -2.13
C ASP A 139 -6.63 16.52 -1.22
N TRP A 140 -5.49 16.16 -1.80
CA TRP A 140 -4.22 16.04 -1.09
C TRP A 140 -3.58 17.39 -0.81
N ARG A 141 -2.96 17.51 0.37
CA ARG A 141 -2.17 18.68 0.76
C ARG A 141 -0.76 18.26 1.10
N LEU A 142 0.22 19.10 0.74
CA LEU A 142 1.60 18.87 1.15
C LEU A 142 1.68 19.03 2.68
N TYR A 143 2.28 18.05 3.35
CA TYR A 143 2.56 18.13 4.78
C TYR A 143 3.81 18.97 5.00
N GLU A 144 3.63 20.15 5.60
CA GLU A 144 4.74 20.96 6.08
C GLU A 144 4.92 20.70 7.59
N PRO A 145 6.11 20.25 8.03
CA PRO A 145 6.35 20.05 9.46
C PRO A 145 6.34 21.42 10.17
N GLY A 146 5.28 21.73 10.92
CA GLY A 146 5.19 22.99 11.66
C GLY A 146 3.78 23.53 11.97
N GLU A 147 2.72 22.92 11.44
CA GLU A 147 1.32 23.22 11.80
C GLU A 147 0.81 22.40 13.00
#